data_AF-A0A550H9G7-F1
#
_entry.id   AF-A0A550H9G7-F1
#
_cell.length_a   1.000
_cell.length_b   1.000
_cell.length_c   1.000
_cell.angle_alpha   90.00
_cell.angle_beta   90.00
_cell.angle_gamma   90.00
#
_symmetry.space_group_name_H-M   'P 1'
#
loop_
_entity.id
_entity.type
_entity.pdbx_description
1 polymer ?
#
loop_
_entity_poly.entity_id
_entity_poly.type
_entity_poly.pdbx_seq_one_letter_code
_entity_poly.pdbx_strand_id
1 'polypeptide(L)'
;LDHRYVEAEGETSLEQVNKWAGFNIREKVYVYVGARMGRPEKAKERKMNPYIHSLFPVGNAGGPQRDITRPRKGDKIKVELVNLQCPECGYESTTPICSNCGSKTVLEKQCPRCKTKTDSEKCPKCGAETVGFTWVELDLREELEKSRNYIDGQIPSKIKCVKRLMNETRMPENLAKGILRARYDLSVFKDGTLRYDLTDIPLTHFRPDEVGTSVEKLRELGYTYDVNGDPLTRGDQMLELYVQDVVLPEDCGDYLVKVTKFLDEEIRDFYKMEPVYNKETRNDLIGEIVLGMAPHTSAAITGRLIGWTTVRNCYAHPYWHAAKRRNCDGDEDAIMMTLDPLLNFSRAYLPEQSGGLMDAPLFVIPNLNPSEVDKESHNVDVNNRYPPEFYQMSMKRAKPSEFGSVIDTLGGRLGTPAQYTGFSYTHECSNINQGSHIGAYNQLQTMLDKLDSQLDLTKKLRAVDGQVVGLKILNSHFMKDIVGNLRAFTRQGFRCSKCNKKFRRPPLKGVCDRCGGPILQTVHKGGIEKYLTPAKNIIQKYDLGEYYEDRIKLVEEEIDSVFWEEQPKETHNQFNLTDFMKPKPKD
;
A
#
# COMPACT_ATOMS: atom_id res chain seq x y z
N LEU A 1 45.82 44.90 34.42
CA LEU A 1 44.48 44.39 34.06
C LEU A 1 43.80 45.46 33.18
N ASP A 2 44.49 45.97 32.15
CA ASP A 2 44.18 47.28 31.54
C ASP A 2 43.53 47.20 30.15
N HIS A 3 43.12 46.01 29.72
CA HIS A 3 42.32 45.86 28.51
C HIS A 3 41.05 45.08 28.84
N ARG A 4 40.03 45.79 29.38
CA ARG A 4 38.67 45.22 29.57
C ARG A 4 37.87 45.14 28.27
N TYR A 5 38.40 45.70 27.17
CA TYR A 5 37.79 45.66 25.85
C TYR A 5 38.90 45.42 24.83
N VAL A 6 38.77 44.31 24.09
CA VAL A 6 39.60 43.98 22.92
C VAL A 6 38.77 44.38 21.71
N GLU A 7 39.34 45.19 20.80
CA GLU A 7 38.64 45.55 19.56
C GLU A 7 38.37 44.29 18.74
N ALA A 8 37.17 44.22 18.15
CA ALA A 8 36.83 43.14 17.23
C ALA A 8 37.66 43.34 15.96
N GLU A 9 38.47 42.33 15.62
CA GLU A 9 39.34 42.31 14.45
C GLU A 9 38.77 41.44 13.32
N GLY A 10 37.76 40.61 13.59
CA GLY A 10 37.08 39.74 12.62
C GLY A 10 35.66 40.22 12.34
N GLU A 11 35.15 39.92 11.14
CA GLU A 11 33.79 40.31 10.74
C GLU A 11 32.74 39.36 11.34
N THR A 12 33.12 38.10 11.56
CA THR A 12 32.26 37.08 12.17
C THR A 12 32.76 36.62 13.53
N SER A 13 31.84 36.14 14.37
CA SER A 13 32.17 35.63 15.70
C SER A 13 33.20 34.50 15.66
N LEU A 14 33.18 33.64 14.63
CA LEU A 14 34.13 32.54 14.49
C LEU A 14 35.53 33.03 14.13
N GLU A 15 35.64 33.99 13.21
CA GLU A 15 36.93 34.60 12.85
C GLU A 15 37.59 35.26 14.06
N GLN A 16 36.80 35.96 14.87
CA GLN A 16 37.28 36.58 16.10
C GLN A 16 37.83 35.54 17.07
N VAL A 17 37.08 34.45 17.28
CA VAL A 17 37.50 33.35 18.15
C VAL A 17 38.77 32.69 17.63
N ASN A 18 38.91 32.49 16.32
CA ASN A 18 40.11 31.92 15.71
C ASN A 18 41.35 32.78 15.91
N LYS A 19 41.21 34.11 15.82
CA LYS A 19 42.32 35.05 16.09
C LYS A 19 42.79 34.97 17.53
N TRP A 20 41.87 34.81 18.48
CA TRP A 20 42.19 34.76 19.91
C TRP A 20 42.64 33.38 20.41
N ALA A 21 42.11 32.30 19.85
CA ALA A 21 42.33 30.94 20.35
C ALA A 21 43.76 30.43 20.08
N GLY A 22 44.47 30.97 19.10
CA GLY A 22 45.80 30.50 18.70
C GLY A 22 45.79 29.15 17.95
N PHE A 23 44.61 28.60 17.66
CA PHE A 23 44.40 27.41 16.83
C PHE A 23 43.11 27.56 16.00
N ASN A 24 43.04 26.84 14.88
CA ASN A 24 41.91 26.96 13.95
C ASN A 24 40.71 26.14 14.42
N ILE A 25 39.64 26.84 14.77
CA ILE A 25 38.30 26.35 15.07
C ILE A 25 37.46 26.49 13.79
N ARG A 26 36.83 25.39 13.39
CA ARG A 26 35.91 25.35 12.25
C ARG A 26 34.47 25.34 12.72
N GLU A 27 33.56 25.80 11.86
CA GLU A 27 32.13 25.68 12.12
C GLU A 27 31.74 24.22 12.36
N LYS A 28 31.04 23.98 13.47
CA LYS A 28 30.51 22.66 13.80
C LYS A 28 29.35 22.25 12.89
N VAL A 29 28.56 23.22 12.42
CA VAL A 29 27.38 23.02 11.58
C VAL A 29 27.41 24.02 10.44
N TYR A 30 27.85 23.54 9.27
CA TYR A 30 28.03 24.37 8.07
C TYR A 30 26.84 24.27 7.09
N VAL A 31 26.13 23.13 7.09
CA VAL A 31 25.02 22.85 6.17
C VAL A 31 23.77 22.49 6.96
N TYR A 32 22.65 23.12 6.62
CA TYR A 32 21.33 22.81 7.15
C TYR A 32 20.48 22.22 6.03
N VAL A 33 19.88 21.06 6.30
CA VAL A 33 18.97 20.40 5.37
C VAL A 33 17.55 20.52 5.92
N GLY A 34 16.66 21.10 5.11
CA GLY A 34 15.23 21.12 5.42
C GLY A 34 14.59 19.78 5.10
N ALA A 35 13.69 19.31 5.95
CA ALA A 35 12.90 18.10 5.70
C ALA A 35 11.43 18.38 5.97
N ARG A 36 10.56 17.67 5.25
CA ARG A 36 9.12 17.64 5.50
C ARG A 36 8.67 16.20 5.49
N MET A 37 7.91 15.81 6.51
CA MET A 37 7.25 14.50 6.52
C MET A 37 6.33 14.39 5.29
N GLY A 38 6.58 13.39 4.46
CA GLY A 38 5.87 13.15 3.21
C GLY A 38 4.82 12.05 3.38
N ARG A 39 5.26 10.80 3.17
CA ARG A 39 4.43 9.61 3.30
C ARG A 39 4.76 8.88 4.61
N PRO A 40 3.77 8.43 5.40
CA PRO A 40 4.03 7.62 6.59
C PRO A 40 4.43 6.20 6.19
N GLU A 41 4.98 5.47 7.15
CA GLU A 41 5.29 4.05 6.99
C GLU A 41 4.04 3.22 6.72
N LYS A 42 4.22 2.12 5.98
CA LYS A 42 3.15 1.16 5.66
C LYS A 42 3.66 -0.27 5.86
N ALA A 43 2.94 -1.01 6.70
CA ALA A 43 3.01 -2.47 6.75
C ALA A 43 1.59 -3.01 6.87
N LYS A 44 0.99 -3.47 5.78
CA LYS A 44 -0.39 -3.98 5.79
C LYS A 44 -0.68 -4.94 4.64
N GLU A 45 -1.59 -5.88 4.88
CA GLU A 45 -2.14 -6.73 3.82
C GLU A 45 -2.73 -5.90 2.66
N ARG A 46 -2.48 -6.35 1.42
CA ARG A 46 -3.02 -5.70 0.23
C ARG A 46 -4.47 -6.12 0.03
N LYS A 47 -5.38 -5.32 0.58
CA LYS A 47 -6.83 -5.51 0.44
C LYS A 47 -7.31 -5.05 -0.92
N MET A 48 -8.05 -5.90 -1.63
CA MET A 48 -8.87 -5.41 -2.74
C MET A 48 -9.97 -4.48 -2.18
N ASN A 49 -10.40 -3.48 -2.96
CA ASN A 49 -11.55 -2.66 -2.59
C ASN A 49 -12.72 -2.98 -3.53
N PRO A 50 -13.76 -3.69 -3.05
CA PRO A 50 -13.95 -4.19 -1.69
C PRO A 50 -13.14 -5.45 -1.38
N TYR A 51 -13.04 -5.79 -0.08
CA TYR A 51 -12.32 -6.97 0.43
C TYR A 51 -12.94 -8.26 -0.10
N ILE A 52 -12.15 -9.13 -0.73
CA ILE A 52 -12.61 -10.30 -1.50
C ILE A 52 -11.71 -11.49 -1.20
N HIS A 53 -12.29 -12.67 -0.94
CA HIS A 53 -11.58 -13.93 -0.73
C HIS A 53 -11.45 -14.75 -2.03
N SER A 54 -12.36 -14.59 -2.98
CA SER A 54 -12.40 -15.37 -4.21
C SER A 54 -12.78 -14.58 -5.46
N LEU A 55 -12.10 -14.85 -6.57
CA LEU A 55 -12.45 -14.32 -7.88
C LEU A 55 -13.60 -15.13 -8.53
N PHE A 56 -14.73 -15.23 -7.83
CA PHE A 56 -15.95 -15.89 -8.30
C PHE A 56 -17.13 -14.88 -8.42
N PRO A 57 -17.90 -14.86 -9.51
CA PRO A 57 -18.97 -13.87 -9.70
C PRO A 57 -20.25 -14.22 -8.93
N VAL A 58 -20.72 -13.31 -8.06
CA VAL A 58 -21.98 -13.47 -7.29
C VAL A 58 -23.10 -12.50 -7.70
N GLY A 59 -22.85 -11.64 -8.70
CA GLY A 59 -23.83 -10.67 -9.17
C GLY A 59 -24.34 -9.75 -8.05
N ASN A 60 -25.66 -9.58 -7.95
CA ASN A 60 -26.29 -8.81 -6.86
C ASN A 60 -26.77 -9.70 -5.70
N ALA A 61 -26.71 -11.03 -5.82
CA ALA A 61 -27.29 -11.94 -4.83
C ALA A 61 -26.53 -11.92 -3.49
N GLY A 62 -25.22 -11.70 -3.53
CA GLY A 62 -24.41 -11.50 -2.32
C GLY A 62 -24.64 -10.16 -1.59
N GLY A 63 -25.58 -9.33 -2.07
CA GLY A 63 -25.88 -8.02 -1.48
C GLY A 63 -24.70 -7.03 -1.54
N PRO A 64 -24.70 -5.99 -0.68
CA PRO A 64 -23.64 -4.97 -0.68
C PRO A 64 -22.24 -5.50 -0.39
N GLN A 65 -22.14 -6.56 0.43
CA GLN A 65 -20.88 -7.18 0.84
C GLN A 65 -20.40 -8.26 -0.13
N ARG A 66 -21.20 -8.60 -1.16
CA ARG A 66 -20.87 -9.63 -2.16
C ARG A 66 -20.60 -11.00 -1.51
N ASP A 67 -21.39 -11.34 -0.50
CA ASP A 67 -21.24 -12.54 0.30
C ASP A 67 -22.00 -13.72 -0.31
N ILE A 68 -21.29 -14.77 -0.72
CA ILE A 68 -21.88 -15.96 -1.35
C ILE A 68 -22.62 -16.87 -0.36
N THR A 69 -22.48 -16.67 0.97
CA THR A 69 -23.20 -17.48 1.96
C THR A 69 -24.65 -17.01 2.18
N ARG A 70 -24.99 -15.82 1.70
CA ARG A 70 -26.31 -15.19 1.89
C ARG A 70 -27.44 -15.78 1.01
N PRO A 71 -27.23 -16.06 -0.28
CA PRO A 71 -28.26 -16.64 -1.14
C PRO A 71 -28.71 -18.01 -0.65
N ARG A 72 -29.99 -18.33 -0.82
CA ARG A 72 -30.57 -19.62 -0.46
C ARG A 72 -30.55 -20.57 -1.66
N LYS A 73 -30.64 -21.86 -1.38
CA LYS A 73 -30.82 -22.88 -2.43
C LYS A 73 -32.09 -22.56 -3.22
N GLY A 74 -31.97 -22.53 -4.54
CA GLY A 74 -33.01 -22.10 -5.49
C GLY A 74 -32.84 -20.68 -6.01
N ASP A 75 -32.01 -19.84 -5.38
CA ASP A 75 -31.74 -18.46 -5.83
C ASP A 75 -30.79 -18.48 -7.03
N LYS A 76 -31.35 -18.74 -8.23
CA LYS A 76 -30.58 -18.73 -9.47
C LYS A 76 -30.20 -17.31 -9.88
N ILE A 77 -28.93 -17.13 -10.25
CA ILE A 77 -28.43 -15.89 -10.82
C ILE A 77 -27.93 -16.10 -12.24
N LYS A 78 -28.02 -15.05 -13.05
CA LYS A 78 -27.36 -15.00 -14.36
C LYS A 78 -26.02 -14.30 -14.22
N VAL A 79 -24.95 -14.99 -14.57
CA VAL A 79 -23.59 -14.44 -14.62
C VAL A 79 -22.91 -14.83 -15.93
N GLU A 80 -21.92 -14.05 -16.33
CA GLU A 80 -21.07 -14.39 -17.47
C GLU A 80 -19.92 -15.25 -16.98
N LEU A 81 -19.78 -16.44 -17.57
CA LEU A 81 -18.68 -17.36 -17.32
C LEU A 81 -18.09 -17.83 -18.64
N VAL A 82 -16.83 -18.25 -18.58
CA VAL A 82 -16.13 -18.92 -19.67
C VAL A 82 -16.94 -20.12 -20.21
N ASN A 83 -16.93 -20.30 -21.52
CA ASN A 83 -17.53 -21.46 -22.19
C ASN A 83 -16.43 -22.50 -22.49
N LEU A 84 -16.36 -23.56 -21.69
CA LEU A 84 -15.43 -24.67 -21.91
C LEU A 84 -16.20 -25.94 -22.26
N GLN A 85 -15.61 -26.78 -23.11
CA GLN A 85 -16.16 -28.09 -23.42
C GLN A 85 -15.10 -29.18 -23.22
N CYS A 86 -15.52 -30.30 -22.67
CA CYS A 86 -14.69 -31.49 -22.60
C CYS A 86 -14.61 -32.18 -23.99
N PRO A 87 -13.41 -32.37 -24.58
CA PRO A 87 -13.28 -33.03 -25.87
C PRO A 87 -13.62 -34.52 -25.84
N GLU A 88 -13.51 -35.18 -24.68
CA GLU A 88 -13.76 -36.63 -24.55
C GLU A 88 -15.25 -36.98 -24.35
N CYS A 89 -15.94 -36.35 -23.39
CA CYS A 89 -17.33 -36.65 -23.08
C CYS A 89 -18.34 -35.58 -23.53
N GLY A 90 -17.88 -34.47 -24.13
CA GLY A 90 -18.74 -33.39 -24.63
C GLY A 90 -19.36 -32.50 -23.56
N TYR A 91 -19.07 -32.74 -22.27
CA TYR A 91 -19.63 -32.01 -21.13
C TYR A 91 -19.25 -30.52 -21.15
N GLU A 92 -20.23 -29.64 -21.00
CA GLU A 92 -20.02 -28.19 -20.86
C GLU A 92 -19.53 -27.88 -19.44
N SER A 93 -18.38 -27.22 -19.34
CA SER A 93 -17.69 -26.96 -18.09
C SER A 93 -17.38 -25.47 -17.94
N THR A 94 -17.23 -25.04 -16.69
CA THR A 94 -16.74 -23.70 -16.34
C THR A 94 -15.36 -23.76 -15.66
N THR A 95 -14.80 -24.96 -15.53
CA THR A 95 -13.48 -25.23 -14.94
C THR A 95 -12.56 -25.91 -15.96
N PRO A 96 -11.23 -25.71 -15.87
CA PRO A 96 -10.25 -26.32 -16.77
C PRO A 96 -10.24 -27.86 -16.79
N ILE A 97 -10.75 -28.48 -15.72
CA ILE A 97 -10.88 -29.94 -15.57
C ILE A 97 -12.36 -30.28 -15.64
N CYS A 98 -12.71 -31.27 -16.46
CA CYS A 98 -14.06 -31.77 -16.62
C CYS A 98 -14.53 -32.49 -15.35
N SER A 99 -15.65 -32.06 -14.77
CA SER A 99 -16.24 -32.69 -13.58
C SER A 99 -16.80 -34.09 -13.82
N ASN A 100 -17.03 -34.47 -15.09
CA ASN A 100 -17.60 -35.77 -15.45
C ASN A 100 -16.53 -36.86 -15.70
N CYS A 101 -15.45 -36.54 -16.44
CA CYS A 101 -14.42 -37.52 -16.80
C CYS A 101 -12.99 -37.14 -16.39
N GLY A 102 -12.77 -35.96 -15.83
CA GLY A 102 -11.44 -35.52 -15.37
C GLY A 102 -10.48 -35.04 -16.47
N SER A 103 -10.87 -35.07 -17.75
CA SER A 103 -10.02 -34.58 -18.83
C SER A 103 -9.93 -33.05 -18.88
N LYS A 104 -8.91 -32.51 -19.57
CA LYS A 104 -8.76 -31.06 -19.76
C LYS A 104 -9.78 -30.54 -20.76
N THR A 105 -10.47 -29.47 -20.37
CA THR A 105 -11.48 -28.82 -21.21
C THR A 105 -10.85 -27.79 -22.14
N VAL A 106 -11.46 -27.56 -23.30
CA VAL A 106 -11.03 -26.58 -24.29
C VAL A 106 -12.00 -25.40 -24.39
N LEU A 107 -11.48 -24.21 -24.70
CA LEU A 107 -12.28 -23.01 -24.88
C LEU A 107 -13.11 -23.11 -26.15
N GLU A 108 -14.41 -22.91 -26.04
CA GLU A 108 -15.33 -22.92 -27.17
C GLU A 108 -15.87 -21.50 -27.43
N LYS A 109 -15.43 -20.90 -28.54
CA LYS A 109 -15.86 -19.55 -28.95
C LYS A 109 -17.24 -19.59 -29.61
N GLN A 110 -18.03 -18.53 -29.43
CA GLN A 110 -19.36 -18.39 -30.03
C GLN A 110 -19.69 -16.95 -30.47
N CYS A 111 -20.53 -16.78 -31.50
CA CYS A 111 -21.06 -15.45 -31.86
C CYS A 111 -22.02 -14.95 -30.77
N PRO A 112 -21.80 -13.77 -30.17
CA PRO A 112 -22.70 -13.22 -29.15
C PRO A 112 -24.09 -12.87 -29.70
N ARG A 113 -24.23 -12.73 -31.03
CA ARG A 113 -25.48 -12.36 -31.72
C ARG A 113 -26.32 -13.56 -32.14
N CYS A 114 -25.72 -14.54 -32.82
CA CYS A 114 -26.44 -15.70 -33.38
C CYS A 114 -26.13 -17.03 -32.68
N LYS A 115 -25.30 -17.02 -31.64
CA LYS A 115 -24.92 -18.19 -30.82
C LYS A 115 -24.29 -19.36 -31.59
N THR A 116 -23.79 -19.11 -32.79
CA THR A 116 -23.07 -20.12 -33.57
C THR A 116 -21.69 -20.35 -32.93
N LYS A 117 -21.43 -21.60 -32.53
CA LYS A 117 -20.13 -22.09 -32.05
C LYS A 117 -19.16 -22.14 -33.22
N THR A 118 -17.98 -21.52 -33.09
CA THR A 118 -16.99 -21.45 -34.16
C THR A 118 -15.63 -21.04 -33.61
N ASP A 119 -14.56 -21.59 -34.15
CA ASP A 119 -13.18 -21.25 -33.76
C ASP A 119 -12.65 -19.96 -34.41
N SER A 120 -13.39 -19.39 -35.38
CA SER A 120 -12.98 -18.16 -36.05
C SER A 120 -13.19 -16.92 -35.18
N GLU A 121 -12.26 -15.95 -35.26
CA GLU A 121 -12.37 -14.68 -34.52
C GLU A 121 -13.61 -13.86 -34.92
N LYS A 122 -14.02 -13.98 -36.18
CA LYS A 122 -15.26 -13.39 -36.69
C LYS A 122 -16.21 -14.48 -37.08
N CYS A 123 -17.46 -14.33 -36.67
CA CYS A 123 -18.48 -15.30 -37.03
C CYS A 123 -18.77 -15.26 -38.54
N PRO A 124 -18.76 -16.42 -39.22
CA PRO A 124 -19.01 -16.50 -40.66
C PRO A 124 -20.43 -16.06 -41.06
N LYS A 125 -21.38 -16.06 -40.11
CA LYS A 125 -22.79 -15.72 -40.36
C LYS A 125 -23.14 -14.28 -40.03
N CYS A 126 -22.61 -13.79 -38.90
CA CYS A 126 -23.01 -12.51 -38.30
C CYS A 126 -21.95 -11.40 -38.47
N GLY A 127 -20.71 -11.76 -38.85
CA GLY A 127 -19.57 -10.84 -38.95
C GLY A 127 -19.07 -10.26 -37.62
N ALA A 128 -19.78 -10.54 -36.51
CA ALA A 128 -19.41 -10.08 -35.18
C ALA A 128 -18.23 -10.89 -34.63
N GLU A 129 -17.46 -10.25 -33.74
CA GLU A 129 -16.36 -10.90 -33.01
C GLU A 129 -16.92 -11.98 -32.07
N THR A 130 -16.27 -13.14 -32.08
CA THR A 130 -16.64 -14.27 -31.24
C THR A 130 -16.11 -14.09 -29.83
N VAL A 131 -16.86 -14.61 -28.85
CA VAL A 131 -16.52 -14.51 -27.43
C VAL A 131 -16.40 -15.90 -26.83
N GLY A 132 -15.46 -16.07 -25.89
CA GLY A 132 -15.23 -17.31 -25.15
C GLY A 132 -16.05 -17.43 -23.87
N PHE A 133 -17.11 -16.64 -23.70
CA PHE A 133 -17.96 -16.65 -22.50
C PHE A 133 -19.44 -16.59 -22.85
N THR A 134 -20.29 -16.97 -21.89
CA THR A 134 -21.75 -16.94 -22.05
C THR A 134 -22.46 -16.63 -20.75
N TRP A 135 -23.75 -16.27 -20.86
CA TRP A 135 -24.63 -16.13 -19.71
C TRP A 135 -25.07 -17.51 -19.22
N VAL A 136 -24.66 -17.86 -18.01
CA VAL A 136 -25.02 -19.11 -17.34
C VAL A 136 -25.94 -18.81 -16.16
N GLU A 137 -26.98 -19.62 -15.99
CA GLU A 137 -27.78 -19.63 -14.77
C GLU A 137 -27.14 -20.54 -13.73
N LEU A 138 -26.78 -19.98 -12.57
CA LEU A 138 -26.12 -20.70 -11.48
C LEU A 138 -26.90 -20.58 -10.18
N ASP A 139 -27.00 -21.68 -9.45
CA ASP A 139 -27.38 -21.68 -8.03
C ASP A 139 -26.11 -21.55 -7.18
N LEU A 140 -25.91 -20.37 -6.59
CA LEU A 140 -24.71 -20.09 -5.79
C LEU A 140 -24.56 -21.00 -4.58
N ARG A 141 -25.67 -21.45 -3.98
CA ARG A 141 -25.63 -22.31 -2.80
C ARG A 141 -25.21 -23.72 -3.20
N GLU A 142 -25.68 -24.20 -4.35
CA GLU A 142 -25.27 -25.50 -4.90
C GLU A 142 -23.77 -25.53 -5.24
N GLU A 143 -23.25 -24.49 -5.91
CA GLU A 143 -21.83 -24.39 -6.25
C GLU A 143 -20.93 -24.31 -5.01
N LEU A 144 -21.38 -23.60 -3.97
CA LEU A 144 -20.69 -23.52 -2.69
C LEU A 144 -20.64 -24.88 -1.98
N GLU A 145 -21.75 -25.62 -1.94
CA GLU A 145 -21.79 -26.96 -1.33
C GLU A 145 -20.98 -27.99 -2.12
N LYS A 146 -21.01 -27.95 -3.46
CA LYS A 146 -20.14 -28.78 -4.32
C LYS A 146 -18.68 -28.55 -4.00
N SER A 147 -18.28 -27.27 -3.94
CA SER A 147 -16.90 -26.88 -3.63
C SER A 147 -16.49 -27.31 -2.23
N ARG A 148 -17.37 -27.15 -1.23
CA ARG A 148 -17.16 -27.61 0.14
C ARG A 148 -16.99 -29.13 0.22
N ASN A 149 -17.79 -29.90 -0.50
CA ASN A 149 -17.69 -31.36 -0.48
C ASN A 149 -16.41 -31.86 -1.18
N TYR A 150 -15.82 -31.07 -2.06
CA TYR A 150 -14.55 -31.42 -2.71
C TYR A 150 -13.34 -31.31 -1.78
N ILE A 151 -13.30 -30.25 -0.96
CA ILE A 151 -12.18 -29.97 -0.02
C ILE A 151 -12.44 -30.47 1.41
N ASP A 152 -13.65 -30.94 1.71
CA ASP A 152 -14.11 -31.25 3.06
C ASP A 152 -14.01 -30.06 4.05
N GLY A 153 -14.63 -30.21 5.23
CA GLY A 153 -14.63 -29.21 6.29
C GLY A 153 -15.83 -28.25 6.29
N GLN A 154 -15.69 -27.14 7.03
CA GLN A 154 -16.78 -26.19 7.29
C GLN A 154 -16.74 -25.00 6.33
N ILE A 155 -17.94 -24.47 6.02
CA ILE A 155 -18.11 -23.21 5.28
C ILE A 155 -17.98 -22.07 6.30
N PRO A 156 -17.01 -21.14 6.11
CA PRO A 156 -16.92 -19.94 6.93
C PRO A 156 -18.21 -19.11 6.89
N SER A 157 -18.42 -18.31 7.94
CA SER A 157 -19.64 -17.50 8.08
C SER A 157 -19.86 -16.51 6.92
N LYS A 158 -18.78 -15.98 6.36
CA LYS A 158 -18.81 -15.00 5.26
C LYS A 158 -17.73 -15.32 4.25
N ILE A 159 -18.11 -15.38 2.98
CA ILE A 159 -17.17 -15.57 1.87
C ILE A 159 -17.47 -14.48 0.84
N LYS A 160 -16.60 -13.48 0.76
CA LYS A 160 -16.78 -12.33 -0.12
C LYS A 160 -16.18 -12.62 -1.48
N CYS A 161 -16.94 -12.41 -2.54
CA CYS A 161 -16.52 -12.67 -3.91
C CYS A 161 -16.64 -11.42 -4.80
N VAL A 162 -16.31 -11.54 -6.09
CA VAL A 162 -16.46 -10.44 -7.05
C VAL A 162 -17.92 -10.30 -7.52
N LYS A 163 -18.31 -9.08 -7.87
CA LYS A 163 -19.63 -8.84 -8.46
C LYS A 163 -19.75 -9.39 -9.89
N ARG A 164 -18.69 -9.20 -10.67
CA ARG A 164 -18.52 -9.65 -12.06
C ARG A 164 -17.02 -9.87 -12.30
N LEU A 165 -16.71 -10.79 -13.19
CA LEU A 165 -15.36 -11.05 -13.68
C LEU A 165 -14.95 -9.97 -14.70
N MET A 166 -13.72 -9.47 -14.56
CA MET A 166 -13.18 -8.37 -15.38
C MET A 166 -12.08 -8.81 -16.35
N ASN A 167 -11.66 -10.07 -16.26
CA ASN A 167 -10.76 -10.74 -17.19
C ASN A 167 -11.44 -11.06 -18.52
N GLU A 168 -10.66 -11.14 -19.59
CA GLU A 168 -11.09 -11.31 -20.98
C GLU A 168 -12.02 -12.52 -21.17
N THR A 169 -11.63 -13.68 -20.66
CA THR A 169 -12.36 -14.94 -20.84
C THR A 169 -13.51 -15.14 -19.85
N ARG A 170 -13.67 -14.24 -18.86
CA ARG A 170 -14.59 -14.44 -17.73
C ARG A 170 -14.38 -15.80 -17.04
N MET A 171 -13.13 -16.25 -16.97
CA MET A 171 -12.70 -17.42 -16.20
C MET A 171 -12.82 -17.11 -14.70
N PRO A 172 -13.64 -17.85 -13.93
CA PRO A 172 -13.67 -17.73 -12.49
C PRO A 172 -12.49 -18.44 -11.84
N GLU A 173 -12.14 -18.04 -10.63
CA GLU A 173 -11.35 -18.88 -9.74
C GLU A 173 -12.21 -20.02 -9.17
N ASN A 174 -11.60 -21.16 -8.88
CA ASN A 174 -12.29 -22.25 -8.21
C ASN A 174 -12.70 -21.82 -6.78
N LEU A 175 -14.01 -21.89 -6.50
CA LEU A 175 -14.59 -21.41 -5.25
C LEU A 175 -14.06 -22.15 -4.01
N ALA A 176 -13.58 -23.40 -4.17
CA ALA A 176 -12.91 -24.14 -3.10
C ALA A 176 -11.71 -23.36 -2.51
N LYS A 177 -10.87 -22.76 -3.36
CA LYS A 177 -9.76 -21.90 -2.92
C LYS A 177 -10.27 -20.69 -2.12
N GLY A 178 -11.39 -20.14 -2.57
CA GLY A 178 -12.12 -19.07 -1.88
C GLY A 178 -12.59 -19.42 -0.47
N ILE A 179 -13.10 -20.65 -0.28
CA ILE A 179 -13.50 -21.17 1.03
C ILE A 179 -12.28 -21.27 1.94
N LEU A 180 -11.18 -21.85 1.44
CA LEU A 180 -9.94 -22.00 2.19
C LEU A 180 -9.36 -20.65 2.63
N ARG A 181 -9.25 -19.67 1.72
CA ARG A 181 -8.81 -18.30 2.09
C ARG A 181 -9.71 -17.64 3.13
N ALA A 182 -11.02 -17.86 3.05
CA ALA A 182 -11.97 -17.30 3.99
C ALA A 182 -11.86 -17.91 5.41
N ARG A 183 -11.31 -19.12 5.59
CA ARG A 183 -11.02 -19.70 6.91
C ARG A 183 -9.96 -18.89 7.67
N TYR A 184 -9.04 -18.28 6.93
CA TYR A 184 -7.93 -17.49 7.46
C TYR A 184 -8.12 -15.97 7.35
N ASP A 185 -9.26 -15.51 6.83
CA ASP A 185 -9.56 -14.10 6.51
C ASP A 185 -8.45 -13.47 5.65
N LEU A 186 -8.16 -14.10 4.49
CA LEU A 186 -7.15 -13.64 3.53
C LEU A 186 -7.82 -13.02 2.29
N SER A 187 -7.44 -11.79 1.94
CA SER A 187 -7.91 -11.12 0.71
C SER A 187 -7.05 -11.50 -0.47
N VAL A 188 -7.69 -12.00 -1.53
CA VAL A 188 -7.04 -12.26 -2.82
C VAL A 188 -6.85 -10.97 -3.61
N PHE A 189 -5.75 -10.85 -4.33
CA PHE A 189 -5.52 -9.79 -5.31
C PHE A 189 -6.09 -10.17 -6.69
N LYS A 190 -6.07 -9.23 -7.65
CA LYS A 190 -6.74 -9.39 -8.95
C LYS A 190 -6.21 -10.56 -9.78
N ASP A 191 -5.00 -11.02 -9.49
CA ASP A 191 -4.30 -12.07 -10.21
C ASP A 191 -4.32 -13.43 -9.50
N GLY A 192 -5.00 -13.52 -8.36
CA GLY A 192 -5.09 -14.73 -7.54
C GLY A 192 -4.11 -14.78 -6.36
N THR A 193 -3.14 -13.85 -6.29
CA THR A 193 -2.07 -13.89 -5.27
C THR A 193 -2.45 -13.19 -3.97
N LEU A 194 -1.71 -13.53 -2.90
CA LEU A 194 -1.81 -12.97 -1.55
C LEU A 194 -0.59 -12.10 -1.27
N ARG A 195 -0.81 -10.82 -0.95
CA ARG A 195 0.27 -9.83 -0.85
C ARG A 195 0.26 -9.03 0.43
N TYR A 196 1.44 -8.71 0.92
CA TYR A 196 1.64 -7.82 2.05
C TYR A 196 2.48 -6.61 1.64
N ASP A 197 1.93 -5.40 1.76
CA ASP A 197 2.60 -4.16 1.36
C ASP A 197 3.49 -3.63 2.49
N LEU A 198 4.73 -3.29 2.15
CA LEU A 198 5.76 -2.77 3.05
C LEU A 198 6.43 -1.52 2.47
N THR A 199 6.88 -0.62 3.33
CA THR A 199 7.78 0.48 2.95
C THR A 199 9.23 0.00 3.01
N ASP A 200 10.03 0.36 2.01
CA ASP A 200 11.39 -0.15 1.84
C ASP A 200 12.43 0.68 2.60
N ILE A 201 13.34 0.01 3.31
CA ILE A 201 14.52 0.64 3.92
C ILE A 201 15.77 -0.19 3.57
N PRO A 202 16.85 0.43 3.07
CA PRO A 202 18.09 -0.28 2.82
C PRO A 202 18.78 -0.67 4.12
N LEU A 203 19.30 -1.90 4.17
CA LEU A 203 20.12 -2.42 5.25
C LEU A 203 21.29 -3.21 4.66
N THR A 204 22.49 -3.01 5.16
CA THR A 204 23.68 -3.77 4.72
C THR A 204 24.26 -4.62 5.83
N HIS A 205 23.98 -4.30 7.09
CA HIS A 205 24.53 -4.99 8.26
C HIS A 205 23.48 -5.10 9.35
N PHE A 206 23.57 -6.13 10.18
CA PHE A 206 22.66 -6.36 11.29
C PHE A 206 23.34 -7.17 12.39
N ARG A 207 22.82 -7.11 13.61
CA ARG A 207 23.15 -8.05 14.69
C ARG A 207 22.05 -9.10 14.83
N PRO A 208 22.38 -10.36 15.15
CA PRO A 208 21.38 -11.41 15.39
C PRO A 208 20.26 -11.00 16.37
N ASP A 209 20.62 -10.32 17.46
CA ASP A 209 19.67 -9.86 18.49
C ASP A 209 18.65 -8.82 17.96
N GLU A 210 19.00 -8.10 16.90
CA GLU A 210 18.11 -7.12 16.28
C GLU A 210 17.03 -7.78 15.41
N VAL A 211 17.36 -8.93 14.82
CA VAL A 211 16.45 -9.63 13.90
C VAL A 211 15.72 -10.79 14.58
N GLY A 212 15.99 -11.02 15.87
CA GLY A 212 15.32 -12.05 16.67
C GLY A 212 15.63 -13.49 16.23
N THR A 213 16.79 -13.70 15.59
CA THR A 213 17.20 -15.01 15.07
C THR A 213 18.39 -15.55 15.84
N SER A 214 18.34 -16.84 16.23
CA SER A 214 19.44 -17.45 16.97
C SER A 214 20.72 -17.55 16.14
N VAL A 215 21.87 -17.51 16.83
CA VAL A 215 23.19 -17.67 16.22
C VAL A 215 23.30 -19.00 15.47
N GLU A 216 22.76 -20.08 16.05
CA GLU A 216 22.75 -21.41 15.43
C GLU A 216 22.01 -21.38 14.10
N LYS A 217 20.85 -20.73 14.06
CA LYS A 217 20.04 -20.63 12.85
C LYS A 217 20.70 -19.79 11.77
N LEU A 218 21.35 -18.68 12.14
CA LEU A 218 22.11 -17.87 11.19
C LEU A 218 23.31 -18.63 10.62
N ARG A 219 24.00 -19.45 11.44
CA ARG A 219 25.05 -20.35 10.94
C ARG A 219 24.52 -21.37 9.94
N GLU A 220 23.35 -21.97 10.18
CA GLU A 220 22.69 -22.86 9.21
C GLU A 220 22.38 -22.14 7.88
N LEU A 221 22.06 -20.84 7.94
CA LEU A 221 21.80 -20.01 6.77
C LEU A 221 23.07 -19.55 6.04
N GLY A 222 24.25 -19.83 6.58
CA GLY A 222 25.55 -19.55 5.97
C GLY A 222 26.36 -18.44 6.65
N TYR A 223 25.81 -17.74 7.64
CA TYR A 223 26.51 -16.69 8.38
C TYR A 223 27.51 -17.31 9.35
N THR A 224 28.79 -17.28 8.98
CA THR A 224 29.86 -17.98 9.71
C THR A 224 30.81 -17.04 10.45
N TYR A 225 31.05 -15.85 9.90
CA TYR A 225 31.96 -14.85 10.44
C TYR A 225 31.27 -13.50 10.51
N ASP A 226 31.70 -12.67 11.46
CA ASP A 226 31.29 -11.28 11.57
C ASP A 226 32.12 -10.35 10.66
N VAL A 227 31.80 -9.05 10.67
CA VAL A 227 32.51 -8.04 9.86
C VAL A 227 34.00 -7.90 10.17
N ASN A 228 34.45 -8.34 11.35
CA ASN A 228 35.86 -8.31 11.74
C ASN A 228 36.59 -9.61 11.36
N GLY A 229 35.87 -10.61 10.84
CA GLY A 229 36.38 -11.94 10.53
C GLY A 229 36.38 -12.89 11.71
N ASP A 230 35.77 -12.51 12.85
CA ASP A 230 35.66 -13.40 14.01
C ASP A 230 34.51 -14.40 13.80
N PRO A 231 34.65 -15.67 14.25
CA PRO A 231 33.56 -16.63 14.16
C PRO A 231 32.30 -16.13 14.88
N LEU A 232 31.15 -16.25 14.22
CA LEU A 232 29.86 -15.86 14.79
C LEU A 232 29.53 -16.77 15.97
N THR A 233 29.53 -16.27 17.19
CA THR A 233 29.29 -17.00 18.46
C THR A 233 28.32 -16.28 19.40
N ARG A 234 28.10 -14.98 19.22
CA ARG A 234 27.25 -14.14 20.07
C ARG A 234 26.20 -13.39 19.26
N GLY A 235 25.11 -13.02 19.93
CA GLY A 235 23.99 -12.29 19.31
C GLY A 235 24.26 -10.80 19.03
N ASP A 236 25.33 -10.25 19.61
CA ASP A 236 25.73 -8.85 19.49
C ASP A 236 26.78 -8.60 18.40
N GLN A 237 27.23 -9.65 17.70
CA GLN A 237 28.19 -9.52 16.62
C GLN A 237 27.53 -8.94 15.37
N MET A 238 28.20 -7.96 14.75
CA MET A 238 27.71 -7.33 13.51
C MET A 238 28.00 -8.24 12.30
N LEU A 239 26.96 -8.61 11.58
CA LEU A 239 27.03 -9.42 10.37
C LEU A 239 26.79 -8.55 9.13
N GLU A 240 27.44 -8.89 8.03
CA GLU A 240 27.14 -8.33 6.71
C GLU A 240 25.97 -9.10 6.08
N LEU A 241 24.90 -8.38 5.71
CA LEU A 241 23.68 -8.95 5.13
C LEU A 241 23.94 -9.46 3.71
N TYR A 242 23.60 -10.72 3.43
CA TYR A 242 23.64 -11.21 2.05
C TYR A 242 22.63 -10.50 1.15
N VAL A 243 23.00 -10.30 -0.11
CA VAL A 243 22.30 -9.39 -1.04
C VAL A 243 20.83 -9.73 -1.35
N GLN A 244 20.38 -10.96 -1.08
CA GLN A 244 18.98 -11.39 -1.24
C GLN A 244 18.32 -11.80 0.07
N ASP A 245 18.99 -11.61 1.20
CA ASP A 245 18.40 -11.85 2.51
C ASP A 245 17.58 -10.62 2.95
N VAL A 246 16.44 -10.88 3.59
CA VAL A 246 15.49 -9.84 4.00
C VAL A 246 15.07 -10.02 5.45
N VAL A 247 14.83 -8.89 6.12
CA VAL A 247 14.27 -8.80 7.47
C VAL A 247 12.92 -8.10 7.36
N LEU A 248 11.86 -8.78 7.79
CA LEU A 248 10.48 -8.34 7.62
C LEU A 248 9.85 -7.95 8.95
N PRO A 249 8.77 -7.13 8.97
CA PRO A 249 8.11 -6.80 10.22
C PRO A 249 7.39 -8.00 10.81
N GLU A 250 7.33 -8.04 12.13
CA GLU A 250 6.57 -9.03 12.91
C GLU A 250 5.11 -9.17 12.43
N ASP A 251 4.43 -8.04 12.15
CA ASP A 251 3.05 -8.03 11.62
C ASP A 251 2.93 -8.75 10.27
N CYS A 252 3.98 -8.66 9.43
CA CYS A 252 4.03 -9.39 8.17
C CYS A 252 4.21 -10.89 8.42
N GLY A 253 5.02 -11.27 9.41
CA GLY A 253 5.18 -12.67 9.81
C GLY A 253 3.87 -13.32 10.25
N ASP A 254 3.07 -12.63 11.07
CA ASP A 254 1.75 -13.13 11.49
C ASP A 254 0.80 -13.35 10.31
N TYR A 255 0.90 -12.49 9.28
CA TYR A 255 0.17 -12.67 8.04
C TYR A 255 0.71 -13.85 7.23
N LEU A 256 2.03 -13.96 7.04
CA LEU A 256 2.65 -15.03 6.25
C LEU A 256 2.42 -16.42 6.86
N VAL A 257 2.36 -16.56 8.19
CA VAL A 257 1.96 -17.83 8.85
C VAL A 257 0.54 -18.23 8.46
N LYS A 258 -0.40 -17.28 8.37
CA LYS A 258 -1.75 -17.59 7.87
C LYS A 258 -1.72 -18.00 6.40
N VAL A 259 -0.88 -17.36 5.59
CA VAL A 259 -0.69 -17.71 4.18
C VAL A 259 -0.14 -19.13 4.05
N THR A 260 0.88 -19.52 4.81
CA THR A 260 1.43 -20.89 4.75
C THR A 260 0.41 -21.94 5.15
N LYS A 261 -0.39 -21.68 6.19
CA LYS A 261 -1.49 -22.58 6.60
C LYS A 261 -2.56 -22.71 5.52
N PHE A 262 -2.93 -21.60 4.87
CA PHE A 262 -3.81 -21.62 3.72
C PHE A 262 -3.22 -22.46 2.56
N LEU A 263 -1.94 -22.27 2.23
CA LEU A 263 -1.28 -23.00 1.14
C LEU A 263 -1.19 -24.51 1.44
N ASP A 264 -0.91 -24.88 2.70
CA ASP A 264 -0.89 -26.28 3.11
C ASP A 264 -2.28 -26.93 3.04
N GLU A 265 -3.34 -26.24 3.49
CA GLU A 265 -4.71 -26.71 3.30
C GLU A 265 -5.09 -26.77 1.82
N GLU A 266 -4.64 -25.82 1.00
CA GLU A 266 -4.88 -25.84 -0.44
C GLU A 266 -4.21 -27.06 -1.09
N ILE A 267 -2.97 -27.36 -0.75
CA ILE A 267 -2.25 -28.51 -1.29
C ILE A 267 -2.89 -29.83 -0.83
N ARG A 268 -3.23 -29.94 0.46
CA ARG A 268 -3.84 -31.13 1.03
C ARG A 268 -5.28 -31.34 0.57
N ASP A 269 -6.11 -30.32 0.71
CA ASP A 269 -7.56 -30.46 0.57
C ASP A 269 -8.02 -30.22 -0.87
N PHE A 270 -7.38 -29.31 -1.61
CA PHE A 270 -7.72 -29.05 -3.01
C PHE A 270 -6.89 -29.88 -3.99
N TYR A 271 -5.56 -29.93 -3.83
CA TYR A 271 -4.69 -30.68 -4.74
C TYR A 271 -4.47 -32.15 -4.34
N LYS A 272 -4.90 -32.57 -3.14
CA LYS A 272 -4.77 -33.94 -2.61
C LYS A 272 -3.31 -34.40 -2.55
N MET A 273 -2.41 -33.51 -2.12
CA MET A 273 -0.97 -33.74 -1.98
C MET A 273 -0.50 -33.45 -0.55
N GLU A 274 0.71 -33.87 -0.20
CA GLU A 274 1.28 -33.60 1.13
C GLU A 274 1.60 -32.09 1.31
N PRO A 275 1.26 -31.49 2.47
CA PRO A 275 1.62 -30.12 2.83
C PRO A 275 3.12 -29.84 2.70
N VAL A 276 3.48 -28.60 2.35
CA VAL A 276 4.86 -28.20 2.07
C VAL A 276 5.47 -27.44 3.24
N TYR A 277 4.72 -26.53 3.86
CA TYR A 277 5.26 -25.60 4.84
C TYR A 277 5.23 -26.18 6.26
N ASN A 278 4.07 -26.64 6.74
CA ASN A 278 3.85 -27.14 8.11
C ASN A 278 4.39 -26.18 9.19
N LYS A 279 4.10 -24.88 9.05
CA LYS A 279 4.62 -23.80 9.90
C LYS A 279 3.57 -23.32 10.88
N GLU A 280 3.94 -23.23 12.16
CA GLU A 280 3.02 -22.80 13.22
C GLU A 280 3.31 -21.39 13.71
N THR A 281 4.60 -21.02 13.72
CA THR A 281 5.09 -19.77 14.28
C THR A 281 5.92 -19.00 13.27
N ARG A 282 6.12 -17.70 13.54
CA ARG A 282 6.98 -16.82 12.75
C ARG A 282 8.42 -17.34 12.65
N ASN A 283 8.93 -17.95 13.71
CA ASN A 283 10.31 -18.46 13.72
C ASN A 283 10.49 -19.63 12.76
N ASP A 284 9.44 -20.40 12.49
CA ASP A 284 9.51 -21.53 11.55
C ASP A 284 9.69 -21.06 10.09
N LEU A 285 9.35 -19.80 9.80
CA LEU A 285 9.53 -19.18 8.47
C LEU A 285 10.96 -18.72 8.21
N ILE A 286 11.84 -18.71 9.22
CA ILE A 286 13.24 -18.29 9.04
C ILE A 286 13.96 -19.28 8.11
N GLY A 287 14.50 -18.76 7.00
CA GLY A 287 15.11 -19.51 5.92
C GLY A 287 14.18 -19.78 4.74
N GLU A 288 12.87 -19.51 4.87
CA GLU A 288 11.93 -19.66 3.76
C GLU A 288 12.16 -18.61 2.68
N ILE A 289 11.80 -19.00 1.46
CA ILE A 289 11.93 -18.15 0.28
C ILE A 289 10.64 -17.34 0.09
N VAL A 290 10.81 -16.03 -0.04
CA VAL A 290 9.76 -15.06 -0.32
C VAL A 290 10.00 -14.37 -1.66
N LEU A 291 8.93 -13.82 -2.23
CA LEU A 291 8.99 -13.04 -3.45
C LEU A 291 8.65 -11.59 -3.14
N GLY A 292 9.59 -10.69 -3.41
CA GLY A 292 9.37 -9.25 -3.38
C GLY A 292 8.97 -8.74 -4.76
N MET A 293 7.97 -7.87 -4.83
CA MET A 293 7.56 -7.25 -6.09
C MET A 293 7.08 -5.81 -5.89
N ALA A 294 7.59 -4.93 -6.72
CA ALA A 294 7.16 -3.54 -6.76
C ALA A 294 5.81 -3.36 -7.47
N PRO A 295 4.90 -2.50 -6.98
CA PRO A 295 3.85 -1.91 -7.78
C PRO A 295 4.35 -1.41 -9.14
N HIS A 296 3.54 -1.60 -10.17
CA HIS A 296 3.83 -1.20 -11.56
C HIS A 296 4.98 -1.95 -12.25
N THR A 297 5.52 -3.02 -11.65
CA THR A 297 6.45 -3.94 -12.32
C THR A 297 5.79 -5.30 -12.53
N SER A 298 6.48 -6.20 -13.25
CA SER A 298 5.99 -7.55 -13.54
C SER A 298 7.00 -8.66 -13.23
N ALA A 299 8.12 -8.30 -12.60
CA ALA A 299 9.16 -9.21 -12.18
C ALA A 299 9.24 -9.21 -10.66
N ALA A 300 9.07 -10.37 -10.05
CA ALA A 300 9.32 -10.58 -8.63
C ALA A 300 10.77 -11.02 -8.43
N ILE A 301 11.40 -10.51 -7.38
CA ILE A 301 12.77 -10.86 -6.98
C ILE A 301 12.69 -11.80 -5.80
N THR A 302 13.44 -12.89 -5.89
CA THR A 302 13.54 -13.87 -4.82
C THR A 302 14.31 -13.29 -3.64
N GLY A 303 13.80 -13.48 -2.43
CA GLY A 303 14.49 -13.15 -1.19
C GLY A 303 14.38 -14.30 -0.20
N ARG A 304 15.31 -14.37 0.75
CA ARG A 304 15.29 -15.34 1.84
C ARG A 304 15.09 -14.63 3.16
N LEU A 305 14.10 -15.08 3.93
CA LEU A 305 13.78 -14.47 5.21
C LEU A 305 14.82 -14.90 6.26
N ILE A 306 15.47 -13.93 6.92
CA ILE A 306 16.48 -14.23 7.94
C ILE A 306 16.10 -13.81 9.36
N GLY A 307 15.01 -13.05 9.52
CA GLY A 307 14.53 -12.61 10.83
C GLY A 307 13.44 -11.55 10.75
N TRP A 308 13.09 -11.02 11.91
CA TRP A 308 11.96 -10.12 12.12
C TRP A 308 12.39 -8.80 12.74
N THR A 309 11.70 -7.73 12.40
CA THR A 309 11.87 -6.40 13.01
C THR A 309 10.56 -5.93 13.65
N THR A 310 10.68 -5.11 14.69
CA THR A 310 9.53 -4.40 15.28
C THR A 310 9.16 -3.13 14.51
N VAL A 311 10.02 -2.69 13.58
CA VAL A 311 9.77 -1.54 12.70
C VAL A 311 8.89 -1.99 11.52
N ARG A 312 7.92 -1.16 11.13
CA ARG A 312 6.92 -1.49 10.10
C ARG A 312 7.41 -1.31 8.66
N ASN A 313 8.60 -1.85 8.36
CA ASN A 313 9.31 -1.65 7.10
C ASN A 313 10.02 -2.95 6.65
N CYS A 314 10.33 -3.03 5.36
CA CYS A 314 11.14 -4.10 4.77
C CYS A 314 12.61 -3.69 4.77
N TYR A 315 13.42 -4.33 5.60
CA TYR A 315 14.87 -4.17 5.55
C TYR A 315 15.48 -5.18 4.58
N ALA A 316 16.23 -4.69 3.62
CA ALA A 316 16.95 -5.54 2.66
C ALA A 316 18.14 -4.80 2.07
N HIS A 317 19.04 -5.55 1.44
CA HIS A 317 20.18 -4.97 0.75
C HIS A 317 19.74 -3.97 -0.35
N PRO A 318 20.46 -2.83 -0.54
CA PRO A 318 20.14 -1.84 -1.59
C PRO A 318 19.94 -2.46 -2.98
N TYR A 319 20.76 -3.45 -3.35
CA TYR A 319 20.58 -4.18 -4.61
C TYR A 319 19.23 -4.86 -4.70
N TRP A 320 18.73 -5.49 -3.64
CA TRP A 320 17.44 -6.19 -3.66
C TRP A 320 16.28 -5.22 -3.86
N HIS A 321 16.36 -4.03 -3.27
CA HIS A 321 15.42 -2.93 -3.53
C HIS A 321 15.52 -2.41 -4.97
N ALA A 322 16.72 -2.12 -5.45
CA ALA A 322 16.96 -1.66 -6.81
C ALA A 322 16.58 -2.68 -7.90
N ALA A 323 16.75 -3.98 -7.64
CA ALA A 323 16.32 -5.06 -8.53
C ALA A 323 14.80 -5.04 -8.77
N LYS A 324 14.05 -4.55 -7.79
CA LYS A 324 12.59 -4.35 -7.88
C LYS A 324 12.23 -2.98 -8.44
N ARG A 325 13.19 -2.19 -8.93
CA ARG A 325 13.02 -0.80 -9.39
C ARG A 325 12.62 0.16 -8.26
N ARG A 326 13.18 -0.02 -7.05
CA ARG A 326 12.97 0.87 -5.90
C ARG A 326 14.21 1.68 -5.56
N ASN A 327 13.96 2.93 -5.18
CA ASN A 327 14.99 3.89 -4.79
C ASN A 327 15.02 4.10 -3.27
N CYS A 328 14.06 3.52 -2.54
CA CYS A 328 13.91 3.65 -1.08
C CYS A 328 13.67 5.09 -0.61
N ASP A 329 13.01 5.93 -1.41
CA ASP A 329 12.64 7.32 -1.09
C ASP A 329 11.21 7.43 -0.50
N GLY A 330 10.72 6.36 0.13
CA GLY A 330 9.32 6.20 0.55
C GLY A 330 8.49 5.32 -0.39
N ASP A 331 9.18 4.59 -1.26
CA ASP A 331 8.67 3.48 -2.06
C ASP A 331 8.06 2.37 -1.21
N GLU A 332 7.19 1.59 -1.85
CA GLU A 332 6.56 0.44 -1.24
C GLU A 332 6.65 -0.77 -2.16
N ASP A 333 6.83 -1.93 -1.55
CA ASP A 333 6.86 -3.24 -2.20
C ASP A 333 5.82 -4.18 -1.61
N ALA A 334 5.52 -5.25 -2.35
CA ALA A 334 4.70 -6.36 -1.89
C ALA A 334 5.57 -7.60 -1.64
N ILE A 335 5.33 -8.28 -0.53
CA ILE A 335 5.88 -9.60 -0.22
C ILE A 335 4.83 -10.68 -0.42
N MET A 336 5.23 -11.81 -0.98
CA MET A 336 4.45 -13.02 -1.19
C MET A 336 5.23 -14.25 -0.75
N MET A 337 4.55 -15.28 -0.25
CA MET A 337 5.16 -16.61 -0.11
C MET A 337 5.36 -17.21 -1.51
N THR A 338 6.53 -17.81 -1.77
CA THR A 338 6.90 -18.27 -3.13
C THR A 338 5.89 -19.22 -3.76
N LEU A 339 5.31 -20.13 -2.98
CA LEU A 339 4.38 -21.13 -3.49
C LEU A 339 3.01 -20.54 -3.86
N ASP A 340 2.63 -19.38 -3.30
CA ASP A 340 1.33 -18.76 -3.58
C ASP A 340 1.22 -18.33 -5.04
N PRO A 341 2.12 -17.50 -5.62
CA PRO A 341 2.09 -17.24 -7.05
C PRO A 341 2.19 -18.49 -7.90
N LEU A 342 2.95 -19.52 -7.50
CA LEU A 342 3.06 -20.75 -8.29
C LEU A 342 1.73 -21.53 -8.39
N LEU A 343 0.92 -21.53 -7.34
CA LEU A 343 -0.36 -22.25 -7.30
C LEU A 343 -1.57 -21.40 -7.71
N ASN A 344 -1.53 -20.10 -7.41
CA ASN A 344 -2.70 -19.23 -7.44
C ASN A 344 -2.66 -18.14 -8.51
N PHE A 345 -1.47 -17.80 -9.03
CA PHE A 345 -1.40 -16.86 -10.13
C PHE A 345 -1.93 -17.47 -11.43
N SER A 346 -2.72 -16.68 -12.17
CA SER A 346 -3.01 -16.99 -13.57
C SER A 346 -3.18 -15.73 -14.39
N ARG A 347 -2.56 -15.71 -15.59
CA ARG A 347 -2.79 -14.65 -16.59
C ARG A 347 -4.26 -14.55 -16.97
N ALA A 348 -5.00 -15.66 -16.88
CA ALA A 348 -6.43 -15.68 -17.18
C ALA A 348 -7.26 -14.87 -16.18
N TYR A 349 -6.74 -14.53 -15.00
CA TYR A 349 -7.44 -13.68 -14.01
C TYR A 349 -7.19 -12.19 -14.22
N LEU A 350 -6.17 -11.83 -14.99
CA LEU A 350 -5.77 -10.45 -15.17
C LEU A 350 -6.86 -9.64 -15.91
N PRO A 351 -7.10 -8.38 -15.52
CA PRO A 351 -8.08 -7.53 -16.18
C PRO A 351 -7.71 -7.30 -17.66
N GLU A 352 -8.72 -7.26 -18.51
CA GLU A 352 -8.58 -6.97 -19.95
C GLU A 352 -8.10 -5.53 -20.24
N GLN A 353 -8.31 -4.61 -19.30
CA GLN A 353 -8.00 -3.19 -19.46
C GLN A 353 -6.48 -2.91 -19.44
N SER A 354 -6.07 -1.87 -20.16
CA SER A 354 -4.68 -1.39 -20.19
C SER A 354 -4.11 -1.23 -18.77
N GLY A 355 -2.99 -1.89 -18.51
CA GLY A 355 -2.35 -1.93 -17.19
C GLY A 355 -2.69 -3.16 -16.33
N GLY A 356 -3.55 -4.08 -16.81
CA GLY A 356 -3.86 -5.33 -16.11
C GLY A 356 -2.68 -6.29 -15.96
N LEU A 357 -1.66 -6.20 -16.83
CA LEU A 357 -0.42 -6.98 -16.77
C LEU A 357 0.62 -6.42 -15.80
N MET A 358 0.52 -5.14 -15.47
CA MET A 358 1.42 -4.49 -14.52
C MET A 358 0.97 -4.84 -13.11
N ASP A 359 1.91 -4.92 -12.16
CA ASP A 359 1.64 -5.33 -10.78
C ASP A 359 1.19 -6.81 -10.69
N ALA A 360 1.70 -7.68 -11.57
CA ALA A 360 1.48 -9.13 -11.59
C ALA A 360 2.81 -9.87 -11.74
N PRO A 361 3.08 -10.97 -11.00
CA PRO A 361 4.36 -11.68 -11.01
C PRO A 361 4.52 -12.55 -12.27
N LEU A 362 4.68 -11.91 -13.43
CA LEU A 362 4.85 -12.60 -14.73
C LEU A 362 6.20 -13.31 -14.83
N PHE A 363 7.20 -12.80 -14.14
CA PHE A 363 8.56 -13.34 -14.07
C PHE A 363 9.00 -13.43 -12.62
N VAL A 364 9.80 -14.45 -12.30
CA VAL A 364 10.49 -14.58 -11.02
C VAL A 364 11.99 -14.63 -11.32
N ILE A 365 12.74 -13.70 -10.72
CA ILE A 365 14.19 -13.64 -10.85
C ILE A 365 14.79 -14.36 -9.63
N PRO A 366 15.43 -15.52 -9.82
CA PRO A 366 15.96 -16.33 -8.72
C PRO A 366 17.24 -15.73 -8.15
N ASN A 367 18.15 -15.27 -9.02
CA ASN A 367 19.46 -14.77 -8.64
C ASN A 367 19.57 -13.30 -9.01
N LEU A 368 20.01 -12.49 -8.06
CA LEU A 368 20.22 -11.07 -8.27
C LEU A 368 21.58 -10.85 -8.96
N ASN A 369 21.58 -10.16 -10.10
CA ASN A 369 22.78 -9.66 -10.75
C ASN A 369 22.93 -8.15 -10.49
N PRO A 370 23.88 -7.68 -9.66
CA PRO A 370 24.08 -6.26 -9.37
C PRO A 370 24.36 -5.37 -10.59
N SER A 371 24.80 -5.95 -11.70
CA SER A 371 25.05 -5.19 -12.93
C SER A 371 23.76 -4.83 -13.68
N GLU A 372 22.64 -5.53 -13.41
CA GLU A 372 21.35 -5.36 -14.09
C GLU A 372 20.35 -4.54 -13.28
N VAL A 373 20.65 -4.26 -12.01
CA VAL A 373 19.77 -3.46 -11.13
C VAL A 373 19.90 -1.97 -11.44
N ASP A 374 19.01 -1.18 -10.85
CA ASP A 374 19.02 0.27 -11.02
C ASP A 374 20.33 0.92 -10.52
N LYS A 375 20.80 1.91 -11.28
CA LYS A 375 22.07 2.63 -11.05
C LYS A 375 22.08 3.43 -9.77
N GLU A 376 20.93 3.78 -9.19
CA GLU A 376 20.91 4.52 -7.93
C GLU A 376 21.62 3.76 -6.80
N SER A 377 21.40 2.44 -6.72
CA SER A 377 22.11 1.58 -5.77
C SER A 377 23.62 1.53 -5.98
N HIS A 378 24.10 1.80 -7.20
CA HIS A 378 25.53 1.80 -7.52
C HIS A 378 26.27 2.98 -6.88
N ASN A 379 25.55 4.01 -6.44
CA ASN A 379 26.14 5.19 -5.81
C ASN A 379 26.21 5.10 -4.28
N VAL A 380 25.91 3.94 -3.70
CA VAL A 380 26.05 3.72 -2.24
C VAL A 380 27.52 3.59 -1.89
N ASP A 381 27.99 4.47 -1.01
CA ASP A 381 29.34 4.43 -0.45
C ASP A 381 29.50 3.23 0.48
N VAL A 382 30.63 2.52 0.39
CA VAL A 382 30.90 1.31 1.18
C VAL A 382 32.18 1.40 2.02
N ASN A 383 32.68 2.62 2.24
CA ASN A 383 33.84 2.87 3.09
C ASN A 383 33.48 2.80 4.59
N ASN A 384 34.39 2.27 5.41
CA ASN A 384 34.28 2.31 6.87
C ASN A 384 34.43 3.73 7.46
N ARG A 385 35.14 4.61 6.75
CA ARG A 385 35.36 5.99 7.12
C ARG A 385 35.71 6.80 5.88
N TYR A 386 35.14 8.00 5.76
CA TYR A 386 35.56 8.93 4.73
C TYR A 386 36.99 9.44 4.96
N PRO A 387 37.84 9.48 3.92
CA PRO A 387 39.22 9.94 4.05
C PRO A 387 39.29 11.47 4.24
N PRO A 388 40.38 12.03 4.79
CA PRO A 388 40.53 13.47 5.01
C PRO A 388 40.29 14.34 3.76
N GLU A 389 40.69 13.83 2.60
CA GLU A 389 40.54 14.46 1.29
C GLU A 389 39.07 14.76 0.98
N PHE A 390 38.17 13.85 1.32
CA PHE A 390 36.72 14.03 1.14
C PHE A 390 36.22 15.31 1.84
N TYR A 391 36.62 15.53 3.09
CA TYR A 391 36.22 16.70 3.86
C TYR A 391 36.86 17.99 3.35
N GLN A 392 38.08 17.93 2.80
CA GLN A 392 38.71 19.11 2.19
C GLN A 392 38.02 19.49 0.88
N MET A 393 37.65 18.50 0.07
CA MET A 393 36.91 18.70 -1.18
C MET A 393 35.51 19.25 -0.93
N SER A 394 34.80 18.76 0.09
CA SER A 394 33.47 19.26 0.44
C SER A 394 33.50 20.73 0.86
N MET A 395 34.53 21.15 1.61
CA MET A 395 34.75 22.56 1.99
C MET A 395 34.99 23.47 0.78
N LYS A 396 35.59 22.93 -0.29
CA LYS A 396 35.77 23.63 -1.59
C LYS A 396 34.54 23.56 -2.49
N ARG A 397 33.44 22.94 -2.05
CA ARG A 397 32.22 22.70 -2.83
C ARG A 397 32.50 21.92 -4.13
N ALA A 398 33.39 20.94 -4.07
CA ALA A 398 33.65 20.03 -5.19
C ALA A 398 32.36 19.32 -5.62
N LYS A 399 32.24 19.01 -6.91
CA LYS A 399 31.07 18.30 -7.45
C LYS A 399 31.12 16.82 -7.07
N PRO A 400 29.97 16.12 -6.91
CA PRO A 400 29.93 14.69 -6.62
C PRO A 400 30.79 13.81 -7.55
N SER A 401 30.88 14.15 -8.84
CA SER A 401 31.70 13.43 -9.83
C SER A 401 33.20 13.43 -9.53
N GLU A 402 33.70 14.40 -8.75
CA GLU A 402 35.11 14.51 -8.41
C GLU A 402 35.52 13.54 -7.29
N PHE A 403 34.56 12.99 -6.54
CA PHE A 403 34.81 12.10 -5.41
C PHE A 403 35.02 10.63 -5.81
N GLY A 404 34.72 10.25 -7.06
CA GLY A 404 34.73 8.86 -7.51
C GLY A 404 36.11 8.17 -7.47
N SER A 405 37.21 8.93 -7.42
CA SER A 405 38.56 8.38 -7.24
C SER A 405 38.96 8.16 -5.78
N VAL A 406 38.18 8.71 -4.85
CA VAL A 406 38.49 8.76 -3.41
C VAL A 406 37.55 7.88 -2.60
N ILE A 407 36.31 7.71 -3.08
CA ILE A 407 35.24 6.98 -2.41
C ILE A 407 34.96 5.67 -3.14
N ASP A 408 34.87 4.59 -2.38
CA ASP A 408 34.51 3.27 -2.90
C ASP A 408 32.98 3.13 -2.86
N THR A 409 32.41 2.63 -3.94
CA THR A 409 30.96 2.52 -4.12
C THR A 409 30.57 1.13 -4.58
N LEU A 410 29.31 0.76 -4.35
CA LEU A 410 28.74 -0.48 -4.88
C LEU A 410 28.92 -0.61 -6.40
N GLY A 411 28.87 0.50 -7.15
CA GLY A 411 29.10 0.55 -8.59
C GLY A 411 30.55 0.29 -9.00
N GLY A 412 31.51 0.77 -8.20
CA GLY A 412 32.94 0.58 -8.43
C GLY A 412 33.40 -0.89 -8.33
N ARG A 413 32.61 -1.74 -7.66
CA ARG A 413 32.91 -3.15 -7.43
C ARG A 413 32.25 -4.11 -8.43
N LEU A 414 31.39 -3.62 -9.33
CA LEU A 414 30.65 -4.44 -10.29
C LEU A 414 31.61 -5.26 -11.18
N GLY A 415 31.21 -6.49 -11.50
CA GLY A 415 32.01 -7.41 -12.31
C GLY A 415 33.16 -8.08 -11.54
N THR A 416 33.31 -7.81 -10.24
CA THR A 416 34.26 -8.49 -9.35
C THR A 416 33.51 -9.30 -8.27
N PRO A 417 34.16 -10.26 -7.60
CA PRO A 417 33.55 -10.96 -6.46
C PRO A 417 33.12 -10.03 -5.30
N ALA A 418 33.76 -8.86 -5.17
CA ALA A 418 33.47 -7.87 -4.14
C ALA A 418 32.12 -7.15 -4.34
N GLN A 419 31.40 -7.41 -5.44
CA GLN A 419 30.04 -6.88 -5.65
C GLN A 419 29.00 -7.52 -4.73
N TYR A 420 29.33 -8.55 -3.94
CA TYR A 420 28.36 -9.24 -3.09
C TYR A 420 28.69 -9.17 -1.58
N THR A 421 29.93 -8.80 -1.23
CA THR A 421 30.45 -8.86 0.15
C THR A 421 31.57 -7.85 0.36
N GLY A 422 31.98 -7.67 1.61
CA GLY A 422 33.06 -6.77 2.03
C GLY A 422 32.65 -5.31 2.08
N PHE A 423 31.37 -5.02 2.27
CA PHE A 423 30.86 -3.66 2.44
C PHE A 423 31.19 -3.15 3.84
N SER A 424 31.21 -1.83 3.99
CA SER A 424 31.35 -1.19 5.30
C SER A 424 30.41 0.00 5.40
N TYR A 425 30.33 0.56 6.60
CA TYR A 425 29.50 1.70 6.92
C TYR A 425 30.28 2.66 7.82
N THR A 426 29.89 3.94 7.81
CA THR A 426 30.62 4.99 8.54
C THR A 426 30.16 5.20 9.97
N HIS A 427 28.89 4.88 10.26
CA HIS A 427 28.28 5.11 11.56
C HIS A 427 27.50 3.88 12.00
N GLU A 428 27.78 3.42 13.22
CA GLU A 428 27.01 2.35 13.84
C GLU A 428 25.77 2.92 14.53
N CYS A 429 24.66 2.18 14.47
CA CYS A 429 23.47 2.46 15.25
C CYS A 429 23.35 1.51 16.45
N SER A 430 22.79 2.00 17.56
CA SER A 430 22.66 1.20 18.77
C SER A 430 21.66 0.05 18.64
N ASN A 431 20.59 0.21 17.85
CA ASN A 431 19.71 -0.87 17.40
C ASN A 431 18.89 -0.41 16.19
N ILE A 432 18.79 -1.21 15.12
CA ILE A 432 17.94 -0.89 13.95
C ILE A 432 16.45 -0.73 14.30
N ASN A 433 16.02 -1.33 15.41
CA ASN A 433 14.67 -1.25 15.93
C ASN A 433 14.44 -0.09 16.90
N GLN A 434 15.49 0.69 17.25
CA GLN A 434 15.36 1.76 18.22
C GLN A 434 14.58 2.94 17.60
N GLY A 435 13.39 3.20 18.14
CA GLY A 435 12.58 4.35 17.72
C GLY A 435 11.08 4.13 17.90
N SER A 436 10.27 5.00 17.31
CA SER A 436 8.82 4.81 17.28
C SER A 436 8.45 3.83 16.17
N HIS A 437 7.88 2.68 16.54
CA HIS A 437 7.47 1.64 15.58
C HIS A 437 6.24 2.04 14.74
N ILE A 438 5.44 3.00 15.22
CA ILE A 438 4.26 3.52 14.55
C ILE A 438 4.34 5.04 14.56
N GLY A 439 4.19 5.66 13.39
CA GLY A 439 4.14 7.10 13.25
C GLY A 439 2.87 7.68 13.88
N ALA A 440 2.99 8.82 14.56
CA ALA A 440 1.85 9.53 15.16
C ALA A 440 0.73 9.81 14.13
N TYR A 441 1.11 10.05 12.87
CA TYR A 441 0.16 10.25 11.77
C TYR A 441 -0.82 9.07 11.58
N ASN A 442 -0.35 7.84 11.81
CA ASN A 442 -1.15 6.63 11.67
C ASN A 442 -2.04 6.37 12.90
N GLN A 443 -1.73 6.97 14.05
CA GLN A 443 -2.51 6.85 15.28
C GLN A 443 -3.65 7.87 15.35
N LEU A 444 -3.43 9.08 14.80
CA LEU A 444 -4.44 10.13 14.78
C LEU A 444 -5.55 9.80 13.77
N GLN A 445 -6.79 9.72 14.24
CA GLN A 445 -7.92 9.29 13.41
C GLN A 445 -8.46 10.41 12.53
N THR A 446 -8.62 11.62 13.08
CA THR A 446 -9.23 12.73 12.34
C THR A 446 -8.18 13.63 11.70
N MET A 447 -8.56 14.30 10.62
CA MET A 447 -7.69 15.27 9.95
C MET A 447 -7.42 16.48 10.87
N LEU A 448 -8.40 16.88 11.68
CA LEU A 448 -8.24 17.99 12.62
C LEU A 448 -7.20 17.68 13.69
N ASP A 449 -7.21 16.49 14.26
CA ASP A 449 -6.18 16.08 15.24
C ASP A 449 -4.78 16.09 14.61
N LYS A 450 -4.67 15.63 13.36
CA LYS A 450 -3.40 15.65 12.60
C LYS A 450 -2.89 17.06 12.39
N LEU A 451 -3.79 17.98 12.04
CA LEU A 451 -3.47 19.37 11.82
C LEU A 451 -3.08 20.08 13.11
N ASP A 452 -3.80 19.86 14.20
CA ASP A 452 -3.47 20.42 15.50
C ASP A 452 -2.11 19.92 16.01
N SER A 453 -1.82 18.62 15.84
CA SER A 453 -0.51 18.05 16.15
C SER A 453 0.62 18.65 15.29
N GLN A 454 0.38 18.86 14.00
CA GLN A 454 1.34 19.53 13.11
C GLN A 454 1.62 20.98 13.53
N LEU A 455 0.57 21.72 13.90
CA LEU A 455 0.68 23.11 14.36
C LEU A 455 1.36 23.20 15.73
N ASP A 456 1.11 22.25 16.63
CA ASP A 456 1.81 22.14 17.92
C ASP A 456 3.31 21.89 17.72
N LEU A 457 3.68 20.98 16.81
CA LEU A 457 5.08 20.73 16.46
C LEU A 457 5.76 21.99 15.92
N THR A 458 5.05 22.76 15.10
CA THR A 458 5.58 24.01 14.54
C THR A 458 5.96 25.02 15.63
N LYS A 459 5.23 25.07 16.74
CA LYS A 459 5.57 25.94 17.88
C LYS A 459 6.83 25.51 18.62
N LYS A 460 7.19 24.23 18.54
CA LYS A 460 8.35 23.64 19.22
C LYS A 460 9.64 23.74 18.40
N LEU A 461 9.53 23.94 17.09
CA LEU A 461 10.66 23.92 16.16
C LEU A 461 11.16 25.34 15.84
N ARG A 462 12.40 25.65 16.21
CA ARG A 462 13.06 26.92 15.86
C ARG A 462 13.19 27.14 14.35
N ALA A 463 13.32 26.07 13.57
CA ALA A 463 13.58 26.12 12.13
C ALA A 463 12.30 26.31 11.28
N VAL A 464 11.11 26.35 11.89
CA VAL A 464 9.84 26.35 11.17
C VAL A 464 9.03 27.60 11.54
N ASP A 465 8.61 28.33 10.52
CA ASP A 465 7.72 29.49 10.68
C ASP A 465 6.25 29.07 10.66
N GLY A 466 5.54 29.33 11.76
CA GLY A 466 4.11 29.03 11.92
C GLY A 466 3.21 29.76 10.93
N GLN A 467 3.52 31.01 10.57
CA GLN A 467 2.73 31.78 9.61
C GLN A 467 2.80 31.14 8.22
N VAL A 468 4.01 30.76 7.80
CA VAL A 468 4.24 30.09 6.51
C VAL A 468 3.53 28.72 6.47
N VAL A 469 3.57 27.96 7.55
CA VAL A 469 2.87 26.66 7.64
C VAL A 469 1.35 26.86 7.59
N GLY A 470 0.81 27.79 8.40
CA GLY A 470 -0.62 28.10 8.41
C GLY A 470 -1.13 28.53 7.04
N LEU A 471 -0.39 29.41 6.35
CA LEU A 471 -0.71 29.87 5.00
C LEU A 471 -0.74 28.71 3.98
N LYS A 472 0.25 27.80 4.05
CA LYS A 472 0.32 26.63 3.17
C LYS A 472 -0.86 25.69 3.39
N ILE A 473 -1.22 25.42 4.65
CA ILE A 473 -2.36 24.57 5.01
C ILE A 473 -3.65 25.19 4.50
N LEU A 474 -3.88 26.47 4.77
CA LEU A 474 -5.07 27.20 4.36
C LEU A 474 -5.28 27.14 2.85
N ASN A 475 -4.24 27.44 2.06
CA ASN A 475 -4.36 27.47 0.61
C ASN A 475 -4.42 26.08 -0.04
N SER A 476 -3.60 25.13 0.43
CA SER A 476 -3.44 23.84 -0.25
C SER A 476 -4.53 22.83 0.12
N HIS A 477 -5.07 22.93 1.33
CA HIS A 477 -6.06 21.99 1.85
C HIS A 477 -7.42 22.66 2.04
N PHE A 478 -7.54 23.63 2.95
CA PHE A 478 -8.85 24.15 3.37
C PHE A 478 -9.58 24.92 2.28
N MET A 479 -8.96 25.97 1.72
CA MET A 479 -9.60 26.78 0.67
C MET A 479 -9.94 25.95 -0.56
N LYS A 480 -9.07 24.99 -0.90
CA LYS A 480 -9.28 24.08 -2.03
C LYS A 480 -10.48 23.16 -1.78
N ASP A 481 -10.61 22.60 -0.59
CA ASP A 481 -11.72 21.70 -0.23
C ASP A 481 -13.04 22.47 -0.07
N ILE A 482 -13.06 23.61 0.63
CA ILE A 482 -14.28 24.38 0.87
C ILE A 482 -14.85 24.90 -0.45
N VAL A 483 -14.06 25.63 -1.23
CA VAL A 483 -14.50 26.21 -2.52
C VAL A 483 -14.74 25.09 -3.54
N GLY A 484 -13.92 24.05 -3.52
CA GLY A 484 -14.09 22.88 -4.39
C GLY A 484 -15.41 22.15 -4.13
N ASN A 485 -15.74 21.87 -2.87
CA ASN A 485 -16.97 21.21 -2.48
C ASN A 485 -18.20 22.09 -2.73
N LEU A 486 -18.12 23.40 -2.48
CA LEU A 486 -19.21 24.35 -2.78
C LEU A 486 -19.52 24.37 -4.28
N ARG A 487 -18.50 24.49 -5.13
CA ARG A 487 -18.65 24.40 -6.60
C ARG A 487 -19.16 23.03 -7.05
N ALA A 488 -18.72 21.95 -6.41
CA ALA A 488 -19.18 20.60 -6.73
C ALA A 488 -20.66 20.42 -6.34
N PHE A 489 -21.09 20.99 -5.22
CA PHE A 489 -22.46 20.92 -4.73
C PHE A 489 -23.45 21.55 -5.71
N THR A 490 -23.16 22.73 -6.25
CA THR A 490 -24.03 23.42 -7.22
C THR A 490 -24.11 22.71 -8.58
N ARG A 491 -23.14 21.86 -8.91
CA ARG A 491 -23.06 21.11 -10.18
C ARG A 491 -23.30 19.60 -10.02
N GLN A 492 -23.69 19.15 -8.82
CA GLN A 492 -23.66 17.73 -8.49
C GLN A 492 -24.67 16.90 -9.29
N GLY A 493 -24.34 15.62 -9.46
CA GLY A 493 -25.29 14.61 -9.87
C GLY A 493 -25.99 13.98 -8.67
N PHE A 494 -27.00 13.17 -8.94
CA PHE A 494 -27.75 12.43 -7.94
C PHE A 494 -27.66 10.93 -8.21
N ARG A 495 -27.78 10.11 -7.17
CA ARG A 495 -27.78 8.65 -7.34
C ARG A 495 -28.91 8.00 -6.55
N CYS A 496 -29.48 6.94 -7.11
CA CYS A 496 -30.40 6.11 -6.33
C CYS A 496 -29.62 5.26 -5.32
N SER A 497 -30.05 5.26 -4.06
CA SER A 497 -29.47 4.43 -2.99
C SER A 497 -29.55 2.92 -3.26
N LYS A 498 -30.61 2.45 -3.91
CA LYS A 498 -30.86 1.01 -4.16
C LYS A 498 -30.14 0.49 -5.40
N CYS A 499 -30.36 1.15 -6.55
CA CYS A 499 -29.86 0.63 -7.84
C CYS A 499 -28.60 1.36 -8.35
N ASN A 500 -28.11 2.40 -7.65
CA ASN A 500 -26.99 3.24 -8.06
C ASN A 500 -27.12 3.88 -9.45
N LYS A 501 -28.33 3.96 -10.02
CA LYS A 501 -28.58 4.74 -11.23
C LYS A 501 -28.23 6.21 -10.96
N LYS A 502 -27.40 6.77 -11.83
CA LYS A 502 -26.96 8.17 -11.77
C LYS A 502 -27.94 9.04 -12.54
N PHE A 503 -28.24 10.21 -11.99
CA PHE A 503 -29.12 11.21 -12.56
C PHE A 503 -28.39 12.55 -12.60
N ARG A 504 -28.42 13.23 -13.74
CA ARG A 504 -27.90 14.61 -13.80
C ARG A 504 -28.80 15.59 -13.03
N ARG A 505 -30.11 15.34 -13.01
CA ARG A 505 -31.13 16.11 -12.28
C ARG A 505 -32.07 15.15 -11.58
N PRO A 506 -32.57 15.48 -10.38
CA PRO A 506 -33.52 14.61 -9.69
C PRO A 506 -34.84 14.58 -10.49
N PRO A 507 -35.43 13.40 -10.74
CA PRO A 507 -36.80 13.25 -11.22
C PRO A 507 -37.79 14.05 -10.36
N LEU A 508 -38.75 14.71 -10.99
CA LEU A 508 -39.79 15.50 -10.31
C LEU A 508 -40.62 14.67 -9.31
N LYS A 509 -40.74 13.35 -9.53
CA LYS A 509 -41.41 12.44 -8.59
C LYS A 509 -40.64 12.23 -7.27
N GLY A 510 -39.39 12.70 -7.16
CA GLY A 510 -38.54 12.51 -5.97
C GLY A 510 -37.99 11.08 -5.78
N VAL A 511 -38.41 10.12 -6.61
CA VAL A 511 -38.01 8.71 -6.52
C VAL A 511 -37.33 8.23 -7.80
N CYS A 512 -36.52 7.19 -7.69
CA CYS A 512 -35.86 6.57 -8.82
C CYS A 512 -36.88 5.96 -9.80
N ASP A 513 -36.82 6.38 -11.06
CA ASP A 513 -37.67 5.88 -12.15
C ASP A 513 -37.54 4.37 -12.42
N ARG A 514 -36.42 3.74 -12.06
CA ARG A 514 -36.14 2.31 -12.27
C ARG A 514 -36.61 1.42 -11.12
N CYS A 515 -36.51 1.88 -9.88
CA CYS A 515 -36.70 1.00 -8.70
C CYS A 515 -37.47 1.63 -7.54
N GLY A 516 -37.98 2.85 -7.70
CA GLY A 516 -38.70 3.57 -6.65
C GLY A 516 -37.87 3.96 -5.42
N GLY A 517 -36.56 3.69 -5.42
CA GLY A 517 -35.68 4.00 -4.28
C GLY A 517 -35.41 5.51 -4.13
N PRO A 518 -35.02 5.96 -2.92
CA PRO A 518 -34.74 7.36 -2.66
C PRO A 518 -33.47 7.81 -3.38
N ILE A 519 -33.48 9.09 -3.74
CA ILE A 519 -32.42 9.74 -4.49
C ILE A 519 -31.55 10.51 -3.52
N LEU A 520 -30.25 10.21 -3.54
CA LEU A 520 -29.27 10.80 -2.68
C LEU A 520 -28.43 11.82 -3.46
N GLN A 521 -28.14 12.93 -2.80
CA GLN A 521 -27.08 13.85 -3.18
C GLN A 521 -25.72 13.14 -3.11
N THR A 522 -24.77 13.61 -3.90
CA THR A 522 -23.38 13.12 -3.86
C THR A 522 -22.49 14.00 -2.97
N VAL A 523 -22.85 15.27 -2.82
CA VAL A 523 -22.19 16.25 -1.96
C VAL A 523 -23.23 16.84 -1.03
N HIS A 524 -22.93 16.91 0.27
CA HIS A 524 -23.83 17.36 1.32
C HIS A 524 -23.32 18.66 1.98
N LYS A 525 -24.23 19.49 2.52
CA LYS A 525 -23.91 20.75 3.24
C LYS A 525 -22.78 20.58 4.26
N GLY A 526 -22.91 19.59 5.15
CA GLY A 526 -21.89 19.32 6.17
C GLY A 526 -20.49 18.97 5.62
N GLY A 527 -20.38 18.51 4.36
CA GLY A 527 -19.08 18.29 3.73
C GLY A 527 -18.38 19.58 3.29
N ILE A 528 -19.14 20.67 3.08
CA ILE A 528 -18.64 21.99 2.73
C ILE A 528 -18.24 22.75 4.00
N GLU A 529 -19.09 22.72 5.03
CA GLU A 529 -18.89 23.47 6.29
C GLU A 529 -17.79 22.90 7.18
N LYS A 530 -17.45 21.61 7.00
CA LYS A 530 -16.50 20.86 7.85
C LYS A 530 -15.19 21.61 8.17
N TYR A 531 -14.66 22.38 7.21
CA TYR A 531 -13.37 23.06 7.34
C TYR A 531 -13.46 24.58 7.53
N LEU A 532 -14.67 25.14 7.60
CA LEU A 532 -14.86 26.59 7.68
C LEU A 532 -14.39 27.14 9.04
N THR A 533 -14.85 26.57 10.15
CA THR A 533 -14.39 26.94 11.49
C THR A 533 -12.89 26.69 11.71
N PRO A 534 -12.34 25.51 11.34
CA PRO A 534 -10.89 25.29 11.38
C PRO A 534 -10.09 26.34 10.59
N ALA A 535 -10.55 26.74 9.40
CA ALA A 535 -9.87 27.75 8.59
C ALA A 535 -9.85 29.12 9.28
N LYS A 536 -10.98 29.57 9.84
CA LYS A 536 -11.07 30.81 10.63
C LYS A 536 -10.10 30.81 11.81
N ASN A 537 -10.08 29.70 12.57
CA ASN A 537 -9.22 29.57 13.73
C ASN A 537 -7.73 29.68 13.36
N ILE A 538 -7.31 29.12 12.22
CA ILE A 538 -5.92 29.23 11.75
C ILE A 538 -5.58 30.67 11.36
N ILE A 539 -6.47 31.35 10.64
CA ILE A 539 -6.23 32.74 10.20
C ILE A 539 -6.03 33.65 11.39
N GLN A 540 -6.92 33.57 12.39
CA GLN A 540 -6.84 34.38 13.61
C GLN A 540 -5.62 34.04 14.47
N LYS A 541 -5.35 32.74 14.65
CA LYS A 541 -4.28 32.29 15.55
C LYS A 541 -2.87 32.62 15.04
N TYR A 542 -2.69 32.66 13.73
CA TYR A 542 -1.39 32.92 13.10
C TYR A 542 -1.30 34.29 12.43
N ASP A 543 -2.34 35.11 12.55
CA ASP A 543 -2.43 36.44 11.94
C ASP A 543 -2.04 36.41 10.45
N LEU A 544 -2.80 35.64 9.65
CA LEU A 544 -2.47 35.39 8.25
C LEU A 544 -2.83 36.56 7.29
N GLY A 545 -3.38 37.65 7.82
CA GLY A 545 -3.72 38.87 7.10
C GLY A 545 -5.18 38.96 6.62
N GLU A 546 -5.65 40.21 6.46
CA GLU A 546 -7.05 40.58 6.17
C GLU A 546 -7.62 39.91 4.92
N TYR A 547 -6.81 39.73 3.87
CA TYR A 547 -7.25 39.07 2.63
C TYR A 547 -7.88 37.70 2.88
N TYR A 548 -7.30 36.90 3.79
CA TYR A 548 -7.80 35.56 4.06
C TYR A 548 -9.04 35.57 4.95
N GLU A 549 -9.14 36.54 5.86
CA GLU A 549 -10.33 36.75 6.68
C GLU A 549 -11.53 37.09 5.81
N ASP A 550 -11.39 38.10 4.94
CA ASP A 550 -12.43 38.52 4.02
C ASP A 550 -12.83 37.40 3.07
N ARG A 551 -11.84 36.64 2.57
CA ARG A 551 -12.11 35.53 1.65
C ARG A 551 -12.92 34.41 2.30
N ILE A 552 -12.64 34.06 3.55
CA ILE A 552 -13.44 33.06 4.27
C ILE A 552 -14.84 33.60 4.58
N LYS A 553 -14.95 34.88 4.94
CA LYS A 553 -16.24 35.53 5.18
C LYS A 553 -17.14 35.51 3.94
N LEU A 554 -16.58 35.85 2.77
CA LEU A 554 -17.33 35.77 1.50
C LEU A 554 -17.82 34.35 1.19
N VAL A 555 -17.01 33.33 1.49
CA VAL A 555 -17.40 31.93 1.28
C VAL A 555 -18.52 31.52 2.24
N GLU A 556 -18.51 32.01 3.47
CA GLU A 556 -19.59 31.79 4.44
C GLU A 556 -20.90 32.44 3.97
N GLU A 557 -20.85 33.70 3.53
CA GLU A 557 -22.02 34.39 2.96
C GLU A 557 -22.57 33.66 1.71
N GLU A 558 -21.70 33.08 0.87
CA GLU A 558 -22.12 32.26 -0.26
C GLU A 558 -22.79 30.95 0.19
N ILE A 559 -22.27 30.29 1.24
CA ILE A 559 -22.89 29.10 1.83
C ILE A 559 -24.27 29.43 2.40
N ASP A 560 -24.40 30.50 3.18
CA ASP A 560 -25.66 30.92 3.79
C ASP A 560 -26.71 31.27 2.71
N SER A 561 -26.28 31.92 1.63
CA SER A 561 -27.14 32.22 0.49
C SER A 561 -27.62 30.96 -0.25
N VAL A 562 -26.74 29.98 -0.45
CA VAL A 562 -27.08 28.70 -1.12
C VAL A 562 -27.95 27.81 -0.25
N PHE A 563 -27.71 27.80 1.06
CA PHE A 563 -28.41 26.98 2.04
C PHE A 563 -29.37 27.79 2.90
N TRP A 564 -30.09 28.71 2.27
CA TRP A 564 -31.23 29.38 2.88
C TRP A 564 -32.11 28.35 3.61
N GLU A 565 -32.15 28.45 4.93
CA GLU A 565 -33.12 27.74 5.75
C GLU A 565 -34.40 28.61 5.74
N GLU A 566 -35.50 28.07 5.20
CA GLU A 566 -36.81 28.65 5.47
C GLU A 566 -36.94 28.69 6.99
N GLN A 567 -37.03 29.89 7.57
CA GLN A 567 -37.36 30.00 8.98
C GLN A 567 -38.62 29.17 9.20
N PRO A 568 -38.62 28.19 10.11
CA PRO A 568 -39.82 27.44 10.41
C PRO A 568 -40.88 28.48 10.76
N LYS A 569 -42.01 28.47 10.04
CA LYS A 569 -43.20 29.19 10.48
C LYS A 569 -43.33 28.90 11.96
N GLU A 570 -43.25 29.94 12.79
CA GLU A 570 -43.31 29.85 14.25
C GLU A 570 -44.45 28.91 14.65
N THR A 571 -44.10 27.65 14.86
CA THR A 571 -44.92 26.70 15.57
C THR A 571 -44.18 26.58 16.87
N HIS A 572 -44.60 27.39 17.85
CA HIS A 572 -44.10 27.39 19.21
C HIS A 572 -43.97 25.93 19.69
N ASN A 573 -42.77 25.37 19.62
CA ASN A 573 -42.41 24.16 20.33
C ASN A 573 -40.88 24.09 20.44
N GLN A 574 -40.45 24.32 21.68
CA GLN A 574 -39.10 24.15 22.23
C GLN A 574 -38.13 25.34 22.08
N PHE A 575 -38.23 26.29 23.01
CA PHE A 575 -37.17 27.26 23.32
C PHE A 575 -35.94 26.55 23.92
N ASN A 576 -34.74 26.97 23.52
CA ASN A 576 -33.49 26.55 24.16
C ASN A 576 -33.34 27.31 25.49
N LEU A 577 -33.27 26.61 26.62
CA LEU A 577 -33.24 27.22 27.96
C LEU A 577 -32.04 28.18 28.15
N THR A 578 -30.95 27.96 27.43
CA THR A 578 -29.73 28.78 27.49
C THR A 578 -29.92 30.19 26.95
N ASP A 579 -30.85 30.40 26.01
CA ASP A 579 -31.15 31.74 25.50
C ASP A 579 -32.01 32.57 26.45
N PHE A 580 -32.76 31.93 27.36
CA PHE A 580 -33.48 32.60 28.43
C PHE A 580 -32.55 33.07 29.57
N MET A 581 -31.40 32.41 29.74
CA MET A 581 -30.45 32.69 30.82
C MET A 581 -29.38 33.73 30.46
N LYS A 582 -29.37 34.27 29.23
CA LYS A 582 -28.48 35.39 28.90
C LYS A 582 -28.95 36.65 29.64
N PRO A 583 -28.11 37.26 30.51
CA PRO A 583 -28.46 38.52 31.12
C PRO A 583 -28.66 39.56 30.02
N LYS A 584 -29.82 40.23 30.02
CA LYS A 584 -30.07 41.33 29.08
C LYS A 584 -28.97 42.39 29.27
N PRO A 585 -28.40 42.94 28.19
CA PRO A 585 -27.58 44.14 28.29
C PRO A 585 -28.44 45.22 28.95
N LYS A 586 -27.90 45.87 29.98
CA LYS A 586 -28.48 47.11 30.49
C LYS A 586 -28.26 48.18 29.43
N ASP A 587 -29.35 48.86 29.07
CA ASP A 587 -29.38 49.96 28.11
C ASP A 587 -28.28 51.01 28.33
#